data_AF-A0A2W4W4N4-F1
#
_entry.id   AF-A0A2W4W4N4-F1
#
_cell.length_a   1.000
_cell.length_b   1.000
_cell.length_c   1.000
_cell.angle_alpha   90.00
_cell.angle_beta   90.00
_cell.angle_gamma   90.00
#
_symmetry.space_group_name_H-M   'P 1'
#
loop_
_entity.id
_entity.type
_entity.pdbx_description
1 polymer ?
#
loop_
_entity_poly.entity_id
_entity_poly.type
_entity_poly.pdbx_seq_one_letter_code
_entity_poly.pdbx_strand_id
1 'polypeptide(L)'
;MDTIAKTLDVDPSRGVDEPSGRPHLPYKTLTAALGAAQGNTLIKLALGTYSTATGERFPITLPDGVMIAGQETTQGQGVVVTGGGAASPL
;
A
#
# COMPACT_ATOMS: atom_id res chain seq x y z
N MET A 1 20.20 6.97 -7.05
CA MET A 1 19.48 6.04 -6.17
C MET A 1 19.10 6.83 -4.95
N ASP A 2 17.97 7.52 -4.99
CA ASP A 2 17.51 8.31 -3.86
C ASP A 2 17.25 7.35 -2.68
N THR A 3 17.87 7.63 -1.52
CA THR A 3 17.84 6.74 -0.36
C THR A 3 16.41 6.55 0.13
N ILE A 4 16.02 5.30 0.43
CA ILE A 4 14.72 4.99 1.05
C ILE A 4 14.73 5.58 2.47
N ALA A 5 13.85 6.54 2.72
CA ALA A 5 13.77 7.25 3.99
C ALA A 5 12.87 6.51 4.99
N LYS A 6 11.85 5.79 4.50
CA LYS A 6 10.86 5.09 5.31
C LYS A 6 10.32 3.86 4.60
N THR A 7 10.02 2.82 5.38
CA THR A 7 9.26 1.66 4.93
C THR A 7 7.92 1.62 5.65
N LEU A 8 6.84 1.40 4.90
CA LEU A 8 5.50 1.14 5.43
C LEU A 8 5.07 -0.27 5.01
N ASP A 9 4.58 -1.06 5.96
CA ASP A 9 4.04 -2.39 5.69
C ASP A 9 2.51 -2.32 5.53
N VAL A 10 1.97 -3.11 4.59
CA VAL A 10 0.54 -3.22 4.32
C VAL A 10 0.14 -4.69 4.33
N ASP A 11 -0.92 -5.01 5.06
CA ASP A 11 -1.49 -6.36 5.15
C ASP A 11 -3.03 -6.27 5.14
N PRO A 12 -3.71 -6.75 4.09
CA PRO A 12 -5.16 -6.61 3.93
C PRO A 12 -5.94 -7.52 4.90
N SER A 13 -5.27 -8.51 5.49
CA SER A 13 -5.86 -9.48 6.43
C SER A 13 -5.64 -9.10 7.89
N ARG A 14 -4.50 -8.47 8.20
CA ARG A 14 -4.06 -8.21 9.59
C ARG A 14 -3.87 -6.73 9.93
N GLY A 15 -3.85 -5.85 8.93
CA GLY A 15 -3.63 -4.43 9.09
C GLY A 15 -4.85 -3.67 9.58
N VAL A 16 -4.61 -2.42 9.97
CA VAL A 16 -5.62 -1.45 10.41
C VAL A 16 -5.25 -0.06 9.89
N ASP A 17 -6.21 0.65 9.30
CA ASP A 17 -6.00 2.00 8.75
C ASP A 17 -6.25 3.13 9.78
N GLU A 18 -6.98 2.82 10.85
CA GLU A 18 -7.36 3.76 11.90
C GLU A 18 -6.41 3.70 13.11
N PRO A 19 -6.33 4.76 13.95
CA PRO A 19 -5.54 4.72 15.17
C PRO A 19 -6.01 3.60 16.10
N SER A 20 -5.23 2.52 16.19
CA SER A 20 -5.54 1.36 17.03
C SER A 20 -5.08 1.51 18.49
N GLY A 21 -4.39 2.61 18.81
CA GLY A 21 -3.62 2.77 20.05
C GLY A 21 -2.43 1.80 20.18
N ARG A 22 -2.22 0.92 19.20
CA ARG A 22 -1.10 -0.01 19.14
C ARG A 22 -0.02 0.54 18.23
N PRO A 23 1.22 0.69 18.71
CA PRO A 23 2.31 1.09 17.85
C PRO A 23 2.66 -0.06 16.88
N HIS A 24 3.09 0.29 15.65
CA HIS A 24 3.66 -0.62 14.65
C HIS A 24 2.74 -1.67 14.01
N LEU A 25 1.43 -1.43 13.90
CA LEU A 25 0.60 -2.26 13.02
C LEU A 25 0.80 -1.89 11.55
N PRO A 26 0.74 -2.85 10.61
CA PRO A 26 0.69 -2.55 9.19
C PRO A 26 -0.62 -1.84 8.83
N TYR A 27 -0.60 -1.05 7.77
CA TYR A 27 -1.84 -0.53 7.18
C TYR A 27 -2.67 -1.70 6.65
N LYS A 28 -4.00 -1.56 6.69
CA LYS A 28 -4.90 -2.52 6.06
C LYS A 28 -4.93 -2.32 4.56
N THR A 29 -4.99 -1.06 4.13
CA THR A 29 -5.14 -0.71 2.72
C THR A 29 -3.89 -0.02 2.17
N LEU A 30 -3.61 -0.28 0.89
CA LEU A 30 -2.62 0.46 0.11
C LEU A 30 -3.04 1.93 0.02
N THR A 31 -4.34 2.21 -0.09
CA THR A 31 -4.90 3.57 -0.07
C THR A 31 -4.46 4.36 1.18
N ALA A 32 -4.59 3.78 2.37
CA ALA A 32 -4.18 4.45 3.61
C ALA A 32 -2.65 4.62 3.68
N ALA A 33 -1.89 3.59 3.30
CA ALA A 33 -0.44 3.66 3.27
C ALA A 33 0.09 4.76 2.34
N LEU A 34 -0.51 4.91 1.15
CA LEU A 34 -0.18 5.98 0.20
C LEU A 34 -0.54 7.37 0.73
N GLY A 35 -1.66 7.50 1.44
CA GLY A 35 -2.04 8.76 2.09
C GLY A 35 -1.08 9.18 3.22
N ALA A 36 -0.42 8.22 3.86
CA ALA A 36 0.59 8.47 4.89
C ALA A 36 2.03 8.53 4.35
N ALA A 37 2.25 8.15 3.09
CA ALA A 37 3.55 8.12 2.47
C ALA A 37 4.05 9.54 2.18
N GLN A 38 5.33 9.76 2.47
CA GLN A 38 6.06 10.96 2.05
C GLN A 38 7.04 10.57 0.95
N GLY A 39 7.73 11.54 0.34
CA GLY A 39 8.77 11.24 -0.65
C GLY A 39 9.77 10.20 -0.13
N ASN A 40 10.28 9.36 -1.02
CA ASN A 40 11.26 8.32 -0.73
C ASN A 40 10.75 7.21 0.22
N THR A 41 9.45 6.91 0.18
CA THR A 41 8.83 5.83 0.96
C THR A 41 8.77 4.53 0.15
N LEU A 42 9.17 3.42 0.75
CA LEU A 42 8.89 2.07 0.24
C LEU A 42 7.65 1.50 0.94
N ILE A 43 6.64 1.11 0.16
CA ILE A 43 5.46 0.41 0.66
C ILE A 43 5.62 -1.08 0.34
N LYS A 44 5.62 -1.93 1.36
CA LYS A 44 5.71 -3.40 1.23
C LYS A 44 4.34 -4.03 1.40
N LEU A 45 3.91 -4.77 0.39
CA LEU A 45 2.64 -5.50 0.40
C LEU A 45 2.84 -6.94 0.87
N ALA A 46 2.13 -7.31 1.93
CA ALA A 46 1.94 -8.71 2.29
C ALA A 46 1.03 -9.41 1.27
N LEU A 47 1.03 -10.74 1.30
CA LEU A 47 0.17 -11.58 0.47
C LEU A 47 -1.30 -11.26 0.70
N GLY A 48 -2.07 -11.15 -0.39
CA GLY A 48 -3.50 -10.87 -0.32
C GLY A 48 -4.04 -10.19 -1.57
N THR A 49 -5.36 -9.98 -1.55
CA THR A 49 -6.07 -9.21 -2.58
C THR A 49 -6.39 -7.82 -2.03
N TYR A 50 -5.94 -6.79 -2.73
CA TYR A 50 -6.20 -5.38 -2.47
C TYR A 50 -7.23 -4.91 -3.51
N SER A 51 -8.46 -4.75 -3.06
CA SER A 51 -9.62 -4.44 -3.89
C SER A 51 -10.62 -3.55 -3.16
N THR A 52 -11.64 -3.07 -3.87
CA THR A 52 -12.76 -2.35 -3.24
C THR A 52 -13.45 -3.18 -2.15
N ALA A 53 -13.52 -4.50 -2.31
CA ALA A 53 -14.08 -5.42 -1.32
C ALA A 53 -13.22 -5.50 -0.03
N THR A 54 -11.93 -5.20 -0.13
CA THR A 54 -11.02 -5.17 1.04
C THR A 54 -10.74 -3.76 1.54
N GLY A 55 -11.38 -2.75 0.97
CA GLY A 55 -11.33 -1.35 1.44
C GLY A 55 -10.52 -0.40 0.57
N GLU A 56 -9.93 -0.84 -0.54
CA GLU A 56 -9.22 0.06 -1.45
C GLU A 56 -10.15 1.05 -2.15
N ARG A 57 -9.65 2.26 -2.41
CA ARG A 57 -10.34 3.28 -3.20
C ARG A 57 -9.57 3.53 -4.50
N PHE A 58 -10.27 3.43 -5.63
CA PHE A 58 -9.71 3.64 -6.96
C PHE A 58 -10.15 5.00 -7.55
N PRO A 59 -9.33 5.66 -8.39
CA PRO A 59 -8.00 5.21 -8.83
C PRO A 59 -6.94 5.31 -7.74
N ILE A 60 -6.02 4.33 -7.71
CA ILE A 60 -4.83 4.39 -6.86
C ILE A 60 -3.79 5.25 -7.59
N THR A 61 -3.41 6.37 -6.98
CA THR A 61 -2.38 7.29 -7.51
C THR A 61 -1.12 7.14 -6.69
N LEU A 62 0.02 6.97 -7.35
CA LEU A 62 1.32 6.84 -6.69
C LEU A 62 1.96 8.22 -6.55
N PRO A 63 2.23 8.72 -5.32
CA PRO A 63 2.95 9.98 -5.13
C PRO A 63 4.39 9.87 -5.65
N ASP A 64 4.95 11.00 -6.08
CA ASP A 64 6.33 11.06 -6.55
C ASP A 64 7.32 10.53 -5.50
N GLY A 65 8.26 9.70 -5.95
CA GLY A 65 9.30 9.11 -5.10
C GLY A 65 8.80 8.00 -4.16
N VAL A 66 7.54 7.58 -4.25
CA VAL A 66 7.03 6.40 -3.53
C VAL A 66 7.20 5.16 -4.39
N MET A 67 7.72 4.09 -3.78
CA MET A 67 7.89 2.78 -4.42
C MET A 67 6.96 1.76 -3.76
N ILE A 68 6.38 0.85 -4.56
CA ILE A 68 5.58 -0.27 -4.05
C ILE A 68 6.30 -1.57 -4.40
N ALA A 69 6.50 -2.41 -3.40
CA ALA A 69 7.05 -3.75 -3.57
C ALA A 69 6.03 -4.79 -3.11
N GLY A 70 5.84 -5.83 -3.94
CA GLY A 70 5.19 -7.06 -3.48
C GLY A 70 6.08 -7.84 -2.51
N GLN A 71 5.59 -9.01 -2.09
CA GLN A 71 6.34 -9.89 -1.21
C GLN A 71 7.60 -10.44 -1.91
N GLU A 72 8.79 -9.99 -1.51
CA GLU A 72 10.06 -10.34 -2.16
C GLU A 72 10.36 -11.86 -2.10
N THR A 73 10.02 -12.50 -0.98
CA THR A 73 10.27 -13.94 -0.76
C THR A 73 9.50 -14.83 -1.73
N THR A 74 8.36 -14.35 -2.26
CA THR A 74 7.56 -15.05 -3.27
C THR A 74 7.67 -14.38 -4.63
N GLN A 75 8.62 -13.46 -4.82
CA GLN A 75 8.80 -12.68 -6.04
C GLN A 75 7.49 -11.98 -6.49
N GLY A 76 6.70 -11.50 -5.52
CA GLY A 76 5.41 -10.86 -5.76
C GLY A 76 4.24 -11.83 -5.97
N GLN A 77 4.45 -13.15 -6.06
CA GLN A 77 3.34 -14.09 -6.13
C GLN A 77 2.45 -13.98 -4.89
N GLY A 78 1.13 -14.02 -5.12
CA GLY A 78 0.12 -13.92 -4.08
C GLY A 78 -0.24 -12.49 -3.66
N VAL A 79 0.30 -11.46 -4.31
CA VAL A 79 -0.14 -10.07 -4.19
C VAL A 79 -0.98 -9.71 -5.41
N VAL A 80 -2.27 -9.41 -5.21
CA VAL A 80 -3.20 -9.03 -6.28
C VAL A 80 -3.77 -7.66 -5.97
N VAL A 81 -3.56 -6.68 -6.85
CA VAL A 81 -4.27 -5.41 -6.81
C VAL A 81 -5.32 -5.43 -7.91
N THR A 82 -6.60 -5.36 -7.55
CA THR A 82 -7.71 -5.46 -8.51
C THR A 82 -8.78 -4.41 -8.22
N GLY A 83 -9.17 -3.70 -9.26
CA GLY A 83 -10.15 -2.62 -9.20
C GLY A 83 -10.16 -1.84 -10.50
N GLY A 84 -10.90 -0.74 -10.51
CA GLY A 84 -11.06 0.09 -11.69
C GLY A 84 -11.90 1.32 -11.41
N GLY A 85 -11.79 2.30 -12.29
CA GLY A 85 -12.44 3.60 -12.20
C GLY A 85 -11.79 4.57 -13.17
N ALA A 86 -12.48 5.66 -13.51
CA ALA A 86 -11.91 6.67 -14.39
C ALA A 86 -10.77 7.41 -13.66
N ALA A 87 -9.54 7.26 -14.14
CA ALA A 87 -8.47 8.19 -13.81
C ALA A 87 -8.68 9.45 -14.67
N SER A 88 -9.00 10.59 -14.05
CA SER A 88 -9.03 11.85 -14.78
C SER A 88 -7.60 12.32 -14.98
N PRO A 89 -7.12 12.51 -16.22
CA PRO A 89 -5.82 13.14 -16.43
C PRO A 89 -5.91 14.59 -15.95
N LEU A 90 -5.00 14.98 -15.05
CA LEU A 90 -4.73 16.39 -14.76
C LEU A 90 -3.84 16.96 -15.87
#